data_AF-A0A2D9N2C3-F1
#
_entry.id   AF-A0A2D9N2C3-F1
#
_cell.length_a   1.000
_cell.length_b   1.000
_cell.length_c   1.000
_cell.angle_alpha   90.00
_cell.angle_beta   90.00
_cell.angle_gamma   90.00
#
_symmetry.space_group_name_H-M   'P 1'
#
loop_
_entity.id
_entity.type
_entity.pdbx_description
1 polymer ?
#
loop_
_entity_poly.entity_id
_entity_poly.type
_entity_poly.pdbx_seq_one_letter_code
_entity_poly.pdbx_strand_id
1 'polypeptide(L)'
;MKTQDQILHDEMRKLIKRSCAIPPNLSNDFYTFQKTLLKFFFNAADVTIDYDSETISLWTSSSTQPITEKLYDMNDAVAIKISYTNLEETLKGCLENGQRQSRFYQTLLFHYNHVSDTIPNPAISA
;
A
#
# COMPACT_ATOMS: atom_id res chain seq x y z
N MET A 1 -5.17 -10.05 -26.72
CA MET A 1 -4.45 -8.76 -26.51
C MET A 1 -4.90 -8.23 -25.16
N LYS A 2 -3.98 -7.89 -24.24
CA LYS A 2 -4.37 -7.36 -22.93
C LYS A 2 -4.77 -5.89 -23.07
N THR A 3 -5.79 -5.45 -22.32
CA THR A 3 -6.15 -4.03 -22.25
C THR A 3 -5.12 -3.27 -21.40
N GLN A 4 -5.08 -1.94 -21.52
CA GLN A 4 -4.19 -1.10 -20.70
C GLN A 4 -4.42 -1.31 -19.20
N ASP A 5 -5.68 -1.43 -18.76
CA ASP A 5 -6.00 -1.67 -17.35
C ASP A 5 -5.54 -3.06 -16.88
N GLN A 6 -5.64 -4.09 -17.75
CA GLN A 6 -5.12 -5.42 -17.42
C GLN A 6 -3.59 -5.40 -17.24
N ILE A 7 -2.88 -4.68 -18.12
CA ILE A 7 -1.42 -4.51 -18.01
C ILE A 7 -1.09 -3.79 -16.70
N LEU A 8 -1.82 -2.72 -16.38
CA LEU A 8 -1.61 -1.96 -15.15
C LEU A 8 -1.79 -2.81 -13.88
N HIS A 9 -2.86 -3.61 -13.83
CA HIS A 9 -3.11 -4.51 -12.70
C HIS A 9 -2.04 -5.61 -12.62
N ASP A 10 -1.59 -6.15 -13.74
CA ASP A 10 -0.51 -7.15 -13.75
C ASP A 10 0.80 -6.57 -13.21
N GLU A 11 1.17 -5.35 -13.61
CA GLU A 11 2.36 -4.67 -13.08
C GLU A 11 2.23 -4.35 -11.59
N MET A 12 1.06 -3.91 -11.13
CA MET A 12 0.79 -3.73 -9.70
C MET A 12 0.94 -5.03 -8.92
N ARG A 13 0.42 -6.15 -9.44
CA ARG A 13 0.57 -7.47 -8.80
C ARG A 13 2.04 -7.90 -8.70
N LYS A 14 2.86 -7.60 -9.72
CA LYS A 14 4.31 -7.85 -9.67
C LYS A 14 4.99 -6.99 -8.61
N LEU A 15 4.67 -5.70 -8.54
CA LEU A 15 5.22 -4.79 -7.54
C LEU A 15 4.83 -5.23 -6.11
N ILE A 16 3.57 -5.63 -5.89
CA ILE A 16 3.10 -6.17 -4.60
C ILE A 16 3.87 -7.43 -4.22
N LYS A 17 4.00 -8.38 -5.14
CA LYS A 17 4.76 -9.61 -4.89
C LYS A 17 6.21 -9.31 -4.50
N ARG A 18 6.85 -8.38 -5.20
CA ARG A 18 8.22 -7.96 -4.92
C ARG A 18 8.34 -7.26 -3.56
N SER A 19 7.37 -6.42 -3.21
CA SER A 19 7.38 -5.69 -1.95
C SER A 19 7.19 -6.61 -0.74
N CYS A 20 6.44 -7.70 -0.89
CA CYS A 20 6.25 -8.71 0.16
C CYS A 20 7.41 -9.72 0.26
N ALA A 21 8.25 -9.85 -0.78
CA ALA A 21 9.36 -10.79 -0.79
C ALA A 21 10.59 -10.30 0.00
N ILE A 22 10.71 -8.99 0.21
CA ILE A 22 11.81 -8.41 0.99
C ILE A 22 11.36 -8.24 2.45
N PRO A 23 12.16 -8.71 3.43
CA PRO A 23 11.90 -8.46 4.84
C PRO A 23 11.65 -6.97 5.16
N PRO A 24 10.67 -6.63 6.02
CA PRO A 24 10.28 -5.25 6.29
C PRO A 24 11.41 -4.35 6.80
N ASN A 25 12.37 -4.93 7.51
CA ASN A 25 13.54 -4.24 8.06
C ASN A 25 14.59 -3.86 7.00
N LEU A 26 14.46 -4.33 5.76
CA LEU A 26 15.43 -4.10 4.69
C LEU A 26 14.98 -3.07 3.64
N SER A 27 13.70 -2.67 3.61
CA SER A 27 13.22 -1.69 2.64
C SER A 27 12.06 -0.83 3.17
N ASN A 28 12.39 0.39 3.61
CA ASN A 28 11.40 1.37 4.04
C ASN A 28 10.48 1.83 2.88
N ASP A 29 10.97 1.78 1.64
CA ASP A 29 10.18 2.16 0.46
C ASP A 29 9.04 1.17 0.20
N PHE A 30 9.28 -0.12 0.40
CA PHE A 30 8.23 -1.12 0.26
C PHE A 30 7.20 -1.08 1.37
N TYR A 31 7.62 -0.79 2.61
CA TYR A 31 6.68 -0.48 3.68
C TYR A 31 5.80 0.72 3.31
N THR A 32 6.42 1.80 2.82
CA THR A 32 5.72 3.03 2.41
C THR A 32 4.75 2.75 1.26
N PHE A 33 5.15 1.97 0.27
CA PHE A 33 4.29 1.51 -0.83
C PHE A 33 3.05 0.76 -0.32
N GLN A 34 3.25 -0.27 0.51
CA GLN A 34 2.16 -1.11 1.04
C GLN A 34 1.19 -0.27 1.88
N LYS A 35 1.74 0.55 2.77
CA LYS A 35 0.98 1.52 3.57
C LYS A 35 0.17 2.48 2.68
N THR A 36 0.77 3.01 1.63
CA THR A 36 0.09 3.95 0.71
C THR A 36 -1.06 3.29 -0.03
N LEU A 37 -0.87 2.04 -0.49
CA LEU A 37 -1.93 1.28 -1.14
C LEU A 37 -3.12 1.02 -0.20
N LEU A 38 -2.85 0.59 1.04
CA LEU A 38 -3.89 0.35 2.05
C LEU A 38 -4.64 1.64 2.43
N LYS A 39 -3.92 2.76 2.61
CA LYS A 39 -4.53 4.07 2.88
C LYS A 39 -5.50 4.47 1.79
N PHE A 40 -5.11 4.27 0.53
CA PHE A 40 -5.98 4.58 -0.60
C PHE A 40 -7.22 3.68 -0.63
N PHE A 41 -7.06 2.37 -0.48
CA PHE A 41 -8.17 1.41 -0.54
C PHE A 41 -9.18 1.62 0.60
N PHE A 42 -8.70 1.76 1.83
CA PHE A 42 -9.57 1.96 3.00
C PHE A 42 -10.00 3.42 3.19
N ASN A 43 -9.56 4.34 2.33
CA ASN A 43 -9.73 5.78 2.52
C ASN A 43 -9.31 6.23 3.95
N ALA A 44 -8.19 5.68 4.42
CA ALA A 44 -7.72 5.86 5.79
C ALA A 44 -6.77 7.05 5.91
N ALA A 45 -6.87 7.79 7.02
CA ALA A 45 -5.96 8.86 7.36
C ALA A 45 -4.56 8.31 7.63
N ASP A 46 -4.47 7.16 8.31
CA ASP A 46 -3.22 6.42 8.44
C ASP A 46 -3.40 4.91 8.53
N VAL A 47 -2.30 4.20 8.22
CA VAL A 47 -2.22 2.74 8.29
C VAL A 47 -0.88 2.33 8.89
N THR A 48 -0.88 1.30 9.73
CA THR A 48 0.33 0.63 10.21
C THR A 48 0.21 -0.87 9.97
N ILE A 49 1.26 -1.49 9.45
CA ILE A 49 1.34 -2.93 9.21
C ILE A 49 2.30 -3.51 10.27
N ASP A 50 1.77 -4.38 11.11
CA ASP A 50 2.55 -5.19 12.06
C ASP A 50 2.76 -6.57 11.45
N TYR A 51 3.97 -6.83 10.99
CA TYR A 51 4.33 -8.08 10.32
C TYR A 51 4.47 -9.26 11.29
N ASP A 52 4.84 -8.99 12.53
CA ASP A 52 5.06 -10.02 13.55
C ASP A 52 3.72 -10.51 14.11
N SER A 53 2.79 -9.58 14.34
CA SER A 53 1.45 -9.90 14.82
C SER A 53 0.46 -10.22 13.69
N GLU A 54 0.87 -10.08 12.43
CA GLU A 54 0.02 -10.15 11.24
C GLU A 54 -1.25 -9.27 11.32
N THR A 55 -1.09 -8.03 11.77
CA THR A 55 -2.21 -7.07 11.86
C THR A 55 -1.99 -5.80 11.06
N ILE A 56 -3.09 -5.25 10.57
CA ILE A 56 -3.16 -3.92 9.96
C ILE A 56 -4.02 -3.05 10.88
N SER A 57 -3.44 -1.96 11.37
CA SER A 57 -4.16 -0.93 12.11
C SER A 57 -4.50 0.22 11.18
N LEU A 58 -5.78 0.57 11.09
CA LEU A 58 -6.32 1.65 10.27
C LEU A 58 -6.84 2.77 11.18
N TRP A 59 -6.54 4.02 10.83
CA TRP A 59 -7.17 5.19 11.43
C TRP A 59 -8.03 5.86 10.38
N THR A 60 -9.36 5.74 10.52
CA THR A 60 -10.35 6.32 9.62
C THR A 60 -11.23 7.31 10.37
N SER A 61 -11.84 8.27 9.67
CA SER A 61 -12.91 9.07 10.29
C SER A 61 -14.18 8.24 10.39
N SER A 62 -14.88 8.31 11.53
CA SER A 62 -16.23 7.74 11.71
C SER A 62 -17.28 8.35 10.77
N SER A 63 -16.99 9.55 10.24
CA SER A 63 -17.90 10.33 9.42
C SER A 63 -18.06 9.75 8.01
N THR A 64 -19.27 9.27 7.71
CA THR A 64 -19.77 9.04 6.34
C THR A 64 -20.17 10.34 5.63
N GLN A 65 -20.02 11.49 6.27
CA GLN A 65 -20.38 12.79 5.70
C GLN A 65 -19.18 13.45 4.99
N PRO A 66 -19.40 14.13 3.85
CA PRO A 66 -18.38 14.91 3.19
C PRO A 66 -17.80 15.92 4.20
N ILE A 67 -16.48 15.99 4.26
CA ILE A 67 -15.72 16.80 5.22
C ILE A 67 -16.18 18.26 5.10
N THR A 68 -17.04 18.69 6.01
CA THR A 68 -17.51 20.07 6.10
C THR A 68 -16.45 20.91 6.82
N GLU A 69 -15.44 21.35 6.06
CA GLU A 69 -14.59 22.53 6.26
C GLU A 69 -13.99 22.84 7.67
N LYS A 70 -13.97 21.92 8.62
CA LYS A 70 -13.36 22.14 9.95
C LYS A 70 -12.31 21.10 10.28
N LEU A 71 -11.05 21.53 10.26
CA LEU A 71 -9.87 20.75 10.68
C LEU A 71 -9.96 20.25 12.14
N TYR A 72 -10.85 20.82 12.96
CA TYR A 72 -10.98 20.51 14.39
C TYR A 72 -11.86 19.30 14.71
N ASP A 73 -12.59 18.74 13.73
CA ASP A 73 -13.42 17.53 13.93
C ASP A 73 -12.63 16.22 13.73
N MET A 74 -11.29 16.28 13.67
CA MET A 74 -10.39 15.13 13.53
C MET A 74 -10.27 14.24 14.80
N ASN A 75 -11.15 14.41 15.80
CA ASN A 75 -11.15 13.60 17.02
C ASN A 75 -11.86 12.24 16.88
N ASP A 76 -12.50 11.98 15.74
CA ASP A 76 -13.25 10.75 15.48
C ASP A 76 -12.41 9.69 14.72
N ALA A 77 -11.11 9.61 15.02
CA ALA A 77 -10.24 8.58 14.46
C ALA A 77 -10.60 7.22 15.08
N VAL A 78 -11.36 6.41 14.35
CA VAL A 78 -11.68 5.03 14.74
C VAL A 78 -10.48 4.16 14.38
N ALA A 79 -9.86 3.57 15.40
CA ALA A 79 -8.81 2.60 15.23
C ALA A 79 -9.42 1.23 14.93
N ILE A 80 -9.35 0.78 13.68
CA ILE A 80 -9.79 -0.54 13.26
C ILE A 80 -8.55 -1.44 13.14
N LYS A 81 -8.58 -2.60 13.81
CA LYS A 81 -7.55 -3.62 13.65
C LYS A 81 -8.08 -4.78 12.83
N ILE A 82 -7.35 -5.15 11.79
CA ILE A 82 -7.66 -6.26 10.88
C ILE A 82 -6.50 -7.24 10.96
N SER A 83 -6.77 -8.52 11.24
CA SER A 83 -5.77 -9.57 11.06
C SER A 83 -5.72 -10.02 9.61
N TYR A 84 -4.52 -10.36 9.13
CA TYR A 84 -4.34 -10.99 7.83
C TYR A 84 -3.57 -12.30 7.99
N THR A 85 -3.69 -13.21 7.02
CA THR A 85 -2.92 -14.46 6.98
C THR A 85 -1.87 -14.46 5.89
N ASN A 86 -2.06 -13.64 4.85
CA ASN A 86 -1.11 -13.46 3.77
C ASN A 86 -1.21 -12.03 3.26
N LEU A 87 -0.20 -11.21 3.56
CA LEU A 87 -0.19 -9.80 3.19
C LEU A 87 -0.19 -9.60 1.66
N GLU A 88 0.50 -10.44 0.90
CA GLU A 88 0.54 -10.36 -0.56
C GLU A 88 -0.87 -10.52 -1.16
N GLU A 89 -1.61 -11.53 -0.72
CA GLU A 89 -3.00 -11.75 -1.17
C GLU A 89 -3.94 -10.65 -0.68
N THR A 90 -3.78 -10.17 0.56
CA THR A 90 -4.54 -9.02 1.08
C THR A 90 -4.34 -7.79 0.19
N LEU A 91 -3.10 -7.42 -0.12
CA LEU A 91 -2.78 -6.25 -0.95
C LEU A 91 -3.27 -6.42 -2.39
N LYS A 92 -3.17 -7.62 -2.97
CA LYS A 92 -3.75 -7.92 -4.29
C LYS A 92 -5.27 -7.78 -4.30
N GLY A 93 -5.93 -8.11 -3.19
CA GLY A 93 -7.36 -7.91 -2.98
C GLY A 93 -7.77 -6.42 -2.96
N CYS A 94 -6.84 -5.52 -2.62
CA CYS A 94 -7.06 -4.07 -2.63
C CYS A 94 -6.97 -3.43 -4.03
N LEU A 95 -6.75 -4.21 -5.10
CA LEU A 95 -6.71 -3.70 -6.47
C LEU A 95 -8.12 -3.64 -7.07
N GLU A 96 -8.67 -2.44 -7.17
CA GLU A 96 -9.99 -2.14 -7.72
C GLU A 96 -9.90 -1.58 -9.14
N ASN A 97 -11.00 -1.66 -9.89
CA ASN A 97 -11.08 -1.05 -11.22
C ASN A 97 -11.65 0.37 -11.12
N GLY A 98 -11.20 1.27 -12.00
CA GLY A 98 -11.78 2.61 -12.15
C GLY A 98 -10.75 3.66 -12.52
N GLN A 99 -11.21 4.79 -13.05
CA GLN A 99 -10.28 5.83 -13.55
C GLN A 99 -9.42 6.43 -12.43
N ARG A 100 -9.97 6.59 -11.22
CA ARG A 100 -9.23 7.08 -10.04
C ARG A 100 -8.15 6.08 -9.63
N GLN A 101 -8.53 4.81 -9.57
CA GLN A 101 -7.65 3.67 -9.26
C GLN A 101 -6.51 3.59 -10.28
N SER A 102 -6.82 3.62 -11.59
CA SER A 102 -5.81 3.52 -12.63
C SER A 102 -4.77 4.65 -12.54
N ARG A 103 -5.21 5.90 -12.30
CA ARG A 103 -4.27 7.03 -12.10
C ARG A 103 -3.40 6.84 -10.87
N PHE A 104 -4.00 6.40 -9.76
CA PHE A 104 -3.26 6.16 -8.53
C PHE A 104 -2.22 5.04 -8.68
N TYR A 105 -2.58 3.93 -9.34
CA TYR A 105 -1.66 2.81 -9.59
C TYR A 105 -0.51 3.18 -10.53
N GLN A 106 -0.77 4.03 -11.54
CA GLN A 106 0.30 4.57 -12.39
C GLN A 106 1.32 5.37 -11.57
N THR A 107 0.86 6.21 -10.64
CA THR A 107 1.74 6.96 -9.73
C THR A 107 2.54 6.02 -8.84
N LEU A 108 1.92 4.99 -8.25
CA LEU A 108 2.64 4.01 -7.44
C LEU A 108 3.71 3.27 -8.24
N LEU A 109 3.40 2.81 -9.46
CA LEU A 109 4.38 2.16 -10.31
C LEU A 109 5.53 3.10 -10.69
N PHE A 110 5.23 4.36 -11.01
CA PHE A 110 6.27 5.34 -11.31
C PHE A 110 7.27 5.51 -10.15
N HIS A 111 6.78 5.60 -8.91
CA HIS A 111 7.64 5.83 -7.75
C HIS A 111 8.36 4.57 -7.25
N TYR A 112 7.69 3.42 -7.27
CA TYR A 112 8.19 2.23 -6.56
C TYR A 112 8.67 1.11 -7.48
N ASN A 113 8.44 1.17 -8.80
CA ASN A 113 8.85 0.09 -9.70
C ASN A 113 10.38 0.01 -9.89
N HIS A 114 11.11 1.10 -9.60
CA HIS A 114 12.58 1.20 -9.70
C HIS A 114 13.35 0.90 -8.40
N VAL A 115 12.68 0.61 -7.29
CA VAL A 115 13.30 0.47 -5.96
C VAL A 115 14.29 -0.72 -5.86
N SER A 116 14.29 -1.64 -6.85
CA SER A 116 15.23 -2.77 -6.87
C SER A 116 16.57 -2.49 -7.57
N ASP A 117 16.73 -1.34 -8.21
CA ASP A 117 18.00 -0.99 -8.86
C ASP A 117 19.07 -0.48 -7.86
N THR A 118 18.69 -0.33 -6.58
CA THR A 118 19.53 0.30 -5.54
C THR A 118 19.88 -0.61 -4.37
N ILE A 119 19.69 -1.93 -4.45
CA ILE A 119 20.29 -2.83 -3.45
C ILE A 119 21.81 -2.77 -3.66
N PRO A 120 22.62 -2.21 -2.74
CA PRO A 120 24.06 -2.23 -2.87
C PRO A 120 24.49 -3.69 -2.78
N ASN A 121 25.09 -4.18 -3.86
CA ASN A 121 25.86 -5.40 -3.87
C ASN A 121 26.77 -5.39 -2.63
N PRO A 122 26.73 -6.38 -1.72
CA PRO A 122 27.68 -6.45 -0.62
C PRO A 122 29.06 -6.77 -1.22
N ALA A 123 29.74 -5.74 -1.68
CA ALA A 123 31.15 -5.76 -2.00
C ALA A 123 31.91 -5.83 -0.69
N ILE A 124 32.05 -7.04 -0.13
CA ILE A 124 33.21 -7.39 0.70
C ILE A 124 33.65 -8.81 0.33
N SER A 125 34.48 -8.89 -0.70
CA SER A 125 35.55 -9.88 -0.79
C SER A 125 36.85 -9.09 -0.77
N ALA A 126 37.54 -9.11 0.36
CA ALA A 126 38.98 -8.87 0.50
C ALA A 126 39.42 -9.39 1.88
#